data_AF-A0A9Q8Q0N2-F1
#
_entry.id   AF-A0A9Q8Q0N2-F1
#
_cell.length_a   1.000
_cell.length_b   1.000
_cell.length_c   1.000
_cell.angle_alpha   90.00
_cell.angle_beta   90.00
_cell.angle_gamma   90.00
#
_symmetry.space_group_name_H-M   'P 1'
#
loop_
_entity.id
_entity.type
_entity.pdbx_description
1 polymer ?
#
loop_
_entity_poly.entity_id
_entity_poly.type
_entity_poly.pdbx_seq_one_letter_code
_entity_poly.pdbx_strand_id
1 'polypeptide(L)'
;MSIQKTLPNYESLDKLLEQQSVALTAAEIHGLITGLICGGNRDHSWKTLVHDLANDGLAFSHILAEPLRELYDYTFESLDDTEFNFSLFLPDDNASIFDRADALSGWANHFLLGVGVLQPKLADKKEINEIITDLRNIGMLGYDEDEDQEELEQALEEVLEYVRVAVQLCYISLTEGKSSPTAIENQKPTLH
;
A
#
# COMPACT_ATOMS: atom_id res chain seq x y z
N MET A 1 -10.85 8.34 -25.31
CA MET A 1 -10.42 6.95 -25.07
C MET A 1 -9.78 6.96 -23.70
N SER A 2 -10.40 6.33 -22.72
CA SER A 2 -9.76 6.14 -21.42
C SER A 2 -8.58 5.20 -21.67
N ILE A 3 -7.36 5.70 -21.47
CA ILE A 3 -6.18 4.83 -21.42
C ILE A 3 -6.42 3.99 -20.16
N GLN A 4 -6.67 2.69 -20.32
CA GLN A 4 -6.63 1.79 -19.17
C GLN A 4 -5.20 1.87 -18.64
N LYS A 5 -5.01 2.54 -17.51
CA LYS A 5 -3.75 2.46 -16.78
C LYS A 5 -3.63 1.01 -16.32
N THR A 6 -2.51 0.38 -16.63
CA THR A 6 -2.21 -0.98 -16.19
C THR A 6 -0.97 -0.89 -15.32
N LEU A 7 -0.85 -1.79 -14.35
CA LEU A 7 0.37 -1.88 -13.56
C LEU A 7 1.57 -2.08 -14.49
N PRO A 8 2.73 -1.46 -14.20
CA PRO A 8 3.96 -1.83 -14.87
C PRO A 8 4.23 -3.32 -14.65
N ASN A 9 5.02 -3.96 -15.51
CA ASN A 9 5.42 -5.34 -15.26
C ASN A 9 6.32 -5.42 -14.02
N TYR A 10 6.02 -6.35 -13.10
CA TYR A 10 6.72 -6.51 -11.82
C TYR A 10 8.23 -6.68 -12.01
N GLU A 11 8.64 -7.71 -12.75
CA GLU A 11 10.06 -8.02 -13.00
C GLU A 11 10.82 -6.85 -13.64
N SER A 12 10.15 -6.11 -14.53
CA SER A 12 10.73 -4.95 -15.20
C SER A 12 11.00 -3.79 -14.23
N LEU A 13 10.07 -3.51 -13.31
CA LEU A 13 10.27 -2.47 -12.29
C LEU A 13 11.30 -2.91 -11.26
N ASP A 14 11.23 -4.16 -10.80
CA ASP A 14 12.13 -4.70 -9.78
C ASP A 14 13.59 -4.65 -10.25
N LYS A 15 13.85 -5.14 -11.47
CA LYS A 15 15.16 -5.04 -12.11
C LYS A 15 15.62 -3.59 -12.32
N LEU A 16 14.71 -2.66 -12.57
CA LEU A 16 15.06 -1.25 -12.73
C LEU A 16 15.48 -0.65 -11.38
N LEU A 17 14.82 -1.00 -10.29
CA LEU A 17 15.19 -0.58 -8.93
C LEU A 17 16.60 -1.08 -8.57
N GLU A 18 16.89 -2.35 -8.83
CA GLU A 18 18.23 -2.93 -8.64
C GLU A 18 19.30 -2.18 -9.46
N GLN A 19 19.03 -1.92 -10.75
CA GLN A 19 19.95 -1.19 -11.64
C GLN A 19 20.22 0.25 -11.19
N GLN A 20 19.25 0.86 -10.50
CA GLN A 20 19.40 2.20 -9.93
C GLN A 20 19.91 2.16 -8.48
N SER A 21 20.28 0.99 -7.96
CA SER A 21 20.78 0.79 -6.59
C SER A 21 19.80 1.23 -5.50
N VAL A 22 18.50 1.10 -5.77
CA VAL A 22 17.45 1.30 -4.77
C VAL A 22 17.34 0.02 -3.93
N ALA A 23 17.31 0.16 -2.60
CA ALA A 23 17.36 -0.97 -1.69
C ALA A 23 16.03 -1.76 -1.58
N LEU A 24 14.92 -1.15 -2.00
CA LEU A 24 13.59 -1.75 -1.95
C LEU A 24 13.29 -2.50 -3.24
N THR A 25 12.59 -3.62 -3.10
CA THR A 25 11.94 -4.35 -4.19
C THR A 25 10.73 -3.59 -4.75
N ALA A 26 10.24 -4.02 -5.90
CA ALA A 26 8.99 -3.52 -6.49
C ALA A 26 7.78 -3.72 -5.56
N ALA A 27 7.73 -4.83 -4.82
CA ALA A 27 6.68 -5.09 -3.84
C ALA A 27 6.74 -4.09 -2.68
N GLU A 28 7.92 -3.88 -2.11
CA GLU A 28 8.12 -2.95 -0.99
C GLU A 28 7.80 -1.51 -1.38
N ILE A 29 8.23 -1.05 -2.56
CA ILE A 29 7.88 0.30 -3.04
C ILE A 29 6.37 0.43 -3.26
N HIS A 30 5.72 -0.57 -3.84
CA HIS A 30 4.27 -0.55 -3.98
C HIS A 30 3.56 -0.50 -2.63
N GLY A 31 4.04 -1.28 -1.64
CA GLY A 31 3.57 -1.21 -0.26
C GLY A 31 3.69 0.20 0.31
N LEU A 32 4.87 0.80 0.21
CA LEU A 32 5.13 2.17 0.65
C LEU A 32 4.18 3.19 0.01
N ILE A 33 4.05 3.16 -1.32
CA ILE A 33 3.16 4.06 -2.08
C ILE A 33 1.70 3.87 -1.64
N THR A 34 1.25 2.62 -1.54
CA THR A 34 -0.11 2.29 -1.08
C THR A 34 -0.35 2.83 0.32
N GLY A 35 0.61 2.65 1.22
CA GLY A 35 0.54 3.16 2.59
C GLY A 35 0.46 4.69 2.65
N LEU A 36 1.22 5.40 1.80
CA LEU A 36 1.14 6.86 1.68
C LEU A 36 -0.26 7.30 1.18
N ILE A 37 -0.83 6.60 0.20
CA ILE A 37 -2.16 6.89 -0.33
C ILE A 37 -3.23 6.66 0.74
N CYS A 38 -3.23 5.49 1.40
CA CYS A 38 -4.15 5.18 2.50
C CYS A 38 -3.96 6.14 3.70
N GLY A 39 -2.73 6.57 3.96
CA GLY A 39 -2.39 7.57 4.96
C GLY A 39 -2.94 8.97 4.65
N GLY A 40 -3.52 9.19 3.46
CA GLY A 40 -4.20 10.42 3.08
C GLY A 40 -3.38 11.35 2.20
N ASN A 41 -2.26 10.90 1.62
CA ASN A 41 -1.54 11.68 0.62
C ASN A 41 -2.40 11.87 -0.63
N ARG A 42 -2.48 13.10 -1.16
CA ARG A 42 -3.30 13.46 -2.33
C ARG A 42 -2.58 14.42 -3.28
N ASP A 43 -1.31 14.72 -3.04
CA ASP A 43 -0.55 15.72 -3.79
C ASP A 43 0.83 15.19 -4.16
N HIS A 44 1.66 16.02 -4.79
CA HIS A 44 2.97 15.58 -5.28
C HIS A 44 4.02 15.36 -4.18
N SER A 45 3.70 15.57 -2.89
CA SER A 45 4.62 15.34 -1.78
C SER A 45 4.99 13.86 -1.61
N TRP A 46 4.19 12.92 -2.14
CA TRP A 46 4.54 11.50 -2.13
C TRP A 46 5.92 11.25 -2.74
N LYS A 47 6.32 12.01 -3.77
CA LYS A 47 7.64 11.84 -4.40
C LYS A 47 8.77 12.09 -3.43
N THR A 48 8.71 13.20 -2.70
CA THR A 48 9.70 13.54 -1.67
C THR A 48 9.70 12.50 -0.56
N LEU A 49 8.52 12.07 -0.10
CA LEU A 49 8.41 11.04 0.94
C LEU A 49 9.03 9.70 0.50
N VAL A 50 8.78 9.27 -0.74
CA VAL A 50 9.40 8.05 -1.27
C VAL A 50 10.92 8.24 -1.43
N HIS A 51 11.41 9.40 -1.87
CA HIS A 51 12.86 9.66 -1.89
C HIS A 51 13.47 9.52 -0.50
N ASP A 52 12.87 10.12 0.52
CA ASP A 52 13.35 10.09 1.91
C ASP A 52 13.36 8.67 2.48
N LEU A 53 12.33 7.87 2.17
CA LEU A 53 12.12 6.55 2.75
C LEU A 53 12.78 5.41 1.96
N ALA A 54 13.06 5.61 0.67
CA ALA A 54 13.55 4.56 -0.23
C ALA A 54 14.89 4.88 -0.91
N ASN A 55 15.40 6.12 -0.81
CA ASN A 55 16.57 6.55 -1.56
C ASN A 55 17.39 7.64 -0.84
N ASP A 56 17.44 7.63 0.49
CA ASP A 56 18.20 8.58 1.32
C ASP A 56 17.94 10.06 1.02
N GLY A 57 16.70 10.39 0.61
CA GLY A 57 16.29 11.74 0.22
C GLY A 57 16.76 12.19 -1.17
N LEU A 58 17.49 11.34 -1.89
CA LEU A 58 17.92 11.61 -3.26
C LEU A 58 16.77 11.37 -4.25
N ALA A 59 16.60 12.29 -5.20
CA ALA A 59 15.62 12.12 -6.25
C ALA A 59 15.98 10.94 -7.17
N PHE A 60 14.98 10.16 -7.59
CA PHE A 60 15.17 9.12 -8.58
C PHE A 60 15.53 9.69 -9.96
N SER A 61 16.25 8.90 -10.76
CA SER A 61 16.49 9.24 -12.16
C SER A 61 15.16 9.31 -12.93
N HIS A 62 15.14 10.06 -14.04
CA HIS A 62 13.93 10.16 -14.87
C HIS A 62 13.43 8.78 -15.36
N ILE A 63 14.34 7.82 -15.59
CA ILE A 63 13.99 6.49 -16.07
C ILE A 63 13.18 5.72 -15.02
N LEU A 64 13.46 5.92 -13.74
CA LEU A 64 12.73 5.29 -12.63
C LEU A 64 11.54 6.13 -12.14
N ALA A 65 11.65 7.46 -12.19
CA ALA A 65 10.59 8.35 -11.71
C ALA A 65 9.27 8.19 -12.49
N GLU A 66 9.33 7.90 -13.79
CA GLU A 66 8.12 7.70 -14.61
C GLU A 66 7.36 6.41 -14.27
N PRO A 67 7.99 5.22 -14.24
CA PRO A 67 7.33 3.99 -13.76
C PRO A 67 6.76 4.11 -12.34
N LEU A 68 7.45 4.79 -11.42
CA LEU A 68 6.94 5.02 -10.07
C LEU A 68 5.72 5.96 -10.04
N ARG A 69 5.69 6.95 -10.95
CA ARG A 69 4.52 7.81 -11.13
C ARG A 69 3.34 7.04 -11.68
N GLU A 70 3.57 6.15 -12.66
CA GLU A 70 2.53 5.28 -13.22
C GLU A 70 1.98 4.30 -12.17
N LEU A 71 2.87 3.72 -11.35
CA LEU A 71 2.50 2.87 -10.22
C LEU A 71 1.62 3.64 -9.23
N TYR A 72 2.05 4.83 -8.79
CA TYR A 72 1.26 5.68 -7.89
C TYR A 72 -0.12 6.00 -8.46
N ASP A 73 -0.18 6.47 -9.72
CA ASP A 73 -1.41 6.88 -10.37
C ASP A 73 -2.40 5.71 -10.49
N TYR A 74 -1.91 4.52 -10.87
CA TYR A 74 -2.72 3.31 -10.95
C TYR A 74 -3.22 2.88 -9.56
N THR A 75 -2.33 2.80 -8.57
CA THR A 75 -2.68 2.38 -7.21
C THR A 75 -3.74 3.31 -6.63
N PHE A 76 -3.58 4.63 -6.81
CA PHE A 76 -4.56 5.63 -6.37
C PHE A 76 -5.92 5.40 -7.03
N GLU A 77 -5.96 5.29 -8.36
CA GLU A 77 -7.21 5.05 -9.10
C GLU A 77 -7.89 3.74 -8.67
N SER A 78 -7.12 2.67 -8.45
CA SER A 78 -7.66 1.37 -8.04
C SER A 78 -8.26 1.34 -6.63
N LEU A 79 -7.72 2.15 -5.72
CA LEU A 79 -8.23 2.30 -4.35
C LEU A 79 -9.47 3.21 -4.29
N ASP A 80 -9.52 4.23 -5.15
CA ASP A 80 -10.63 5.17 -5.27
C ASP A 80 -11.80 4.62 -6.12
N ASP A 81 -11.60 3.48 -6.78
CA ASP A 81 -12.61 2.81 -7.60
C ASP A 81 -13.72 2.17 -6.74
N THR A 82 -14.97 2.36 -7.18
CA THR A 82 -16.16 1.74 -6.58
C THR A 82 -16.26 0.24 -6.81
N GLU A 83 -15.51 -0.30 -7.78
CA GLU A 83 -15.48 -1.73 -8.10
C GLU A 83 -14.47 -2.53 -7.27
N PHE A 84 -13.71 -1.89 -6.37
CA PHE A 84 -12.73 -2.54 -5.50
C PHE A 84 -11.64 -3.31 -6.27
N ASN A 85 -11.09 -2.67 -7.30
CA ASN A 85 -10.10 -3.24 -8.23
C ASN A 85 -8.64 -3.20 -7.75
N PHE A 86 -8.38 -2.75 -6.51
CA PHE A 86 -7.02 -2.73 -5.94
C PHE A 86 -6.36 -4.11 -6.03
N SER A 87 -5.07 -4.15 -6.35
CA SER A 87 -4.28 -5.39 -6.39
C SER A 87 -2.90 -5.18 -5.80
N LEU A 88 -2.37 -6.24 -5.17
CA LEU A 88 -1.01 -6.26 -4.67
C LEU A 88 -0.03 -6.42 -5.83
N PHE A 89 1.09 -5.70 -5.75
CA PHE A 89 2.14 -5.75 -6.76
C PHE A 89 3.25 -6.68 -6.29
N LEU A 90 3.09 -7.95 -6.61
CA LEU A 90 3.94 -9.06 -6.14
C LEU A 90 4.48 -9.86 -7.34
N PRO A 91 5.50 -10.72 -7.13
CA PRO A 91 5.88 -11.70 -8.13
C PRO A 91 4.69 -12.56 -8.57
N ASP A 92 4.68 -12.98 -9.83
CA ASP A 92 3.63 -13.86 -10.36
C ASP A 92 3.80 -15.32 -9.91
N ASP A 93 2.87 -16.19 -10.34
CA ASP A 93 2.86 -17.60 -9.95
C ASP A 93 4.03 -18.43 -10.53
N ASN A 94 4.92 -17.84 -11.35
CA ASN A 94 6.16 -18.51 -11.76
C ASN A 94 7.27 -18.38 -10.70
N ALA A 95 7.16 -17.43 -9.76
CA ALA A 95 8.06 -17.32 -8.62
C ALA A 95 7.74 -18.39 -7.57
N SER A 96 8.73 -18.74 -6.73
CA SER A 96 8.50 -19.71 -5.67
C SER A 96 7.51 -19.16 -4.63
N ILE A 97 6.80 -20.06 -3.94
CA ILE A 97 5.91 -19.70 -2.82
C ILE A 97 6.65 -18.88 -1.76
N PHE A 98 7.92 -19.20 -1.53
CA PHE A 98 8.81 -18.53 -0.57
C PHE A 98 9.12 -17.08 -1.00
N ASP A 99 9.49 -16.87 -2.28
CA ASP A 99 9.73 -15.52 -2.81
C ASP A 99 8.47 -14.65 -2.72
N ARG A 100 7.29 -15.23 -2.97
CA ARG A 100 6.01 -14.51 -2.88
C ARG A 100 5.62 -14.19 -1.44
N ALA A 101 5.87 -15.12 -0.50
CA ALA A 101 5.65 -14.90 0.93
C ALA A 101 6.58 -13.81 1.47
N ASP A 102 7.86 -13.82 1.09
CA ASP A 102 8.84 -12.79 1.43
C ASP A 102 8.44 -11.42 0.85
N ALA A 103 8.01 -11.40 -0.41
CA ALA A 103 7.52 -10.18 -1.06
C ALA A 103 6.28 -9.61 -0.35
N LEU A 104 5.35 -10.47 0.10
CA LEU A 104 4.18 -10.04 0.87
C LEU A 104 4.57 -9.48 2.25
N SER A 105 5.52 -10.10 2.94
CA SER A 105 6.05 -9.61 4.21
C SER A 105 6.71 -8.24 4.05
N GLY A 106 7.57 -8.08 3.04
CA GLY A 106 8.16 -6.80 2.66
C GLY A 106 7.12 -5.75 2.29
N TRP A 107 6.11 -6.13 1.51
CA TRP A 107 4.99 -5.27 1.13
C TRP A 107 4.23 -4.75 2.36
N ALA A 108 3.88 -5.63 3.29
CA ALA A 108 3.13 -5.27 4.51
C ALA A 108 3.92 -4.31 5.40
N ASN A 109 5.22 -4.57 5.59
CA ASN A 109 6.10 -3.67 6.36
C ASN A 109 6.16 -2.27 5.78
N HIS A 110 6.28 -2.15 4.46
CA HIS A 110 6.37 -0.86 3.79
C HIS A 110 5.03 -0.14 3.68
N PHE A 111 3.92 -0.87 3.56
CA PHE A 111 2.58 -0.30 3.73
C PHE A 111 2.42 0.35 5.10
N LEU A 112 2.78 -0.37 6.18
CA LEU A 112 2.71 0.16 7.55
C LEU A 112 3.62 1.38 7.74
N LEU A 113 4.81 1.39 7.15
CA LEU A 113 5.70 2.55 7.13
C LEU A 113 5.02 3.76 6.47
N GLY A 114 4.46 3.59 5.28
CA GLY A 114 3.79 4.66 4.53
C GLY A 114 2.59 5.24 5.28
N VAL A 115 1.73 4.38 5.85
CA VAL A 115 0.59 4.85 6.66
C VAL A 115 1.09 5.58 7.91
N GLY A 116 2.08 5.03 8.61
CA GLY A 116 2.60 5.56 9.87
C GLY A 116 3.19 6.97 9.74
N VAL A 117 3.87 7.26 8.64
CA VAL A 117 4.44 8.59 8.36
C VAL A 117 3.37 9.69 8.27
N LEU A 118 2.19 9.36 7.72
CA LEU A 118 1.10 10.34 7.53
C LEU A 118 0.05 10.32 8.65
N GLN A 119 -0.01 9.23 9.41
CA GLN A 119 -0.96 9.04 10.52
C GLN A 119 -0.22 8.86 11.85
N PRO A 120 0.36 9.92 12.44
CA PRO A 120 1.15 9.81 13.69
C PRO A 120 0.35 9.32 14.91
N LYS A 121 -0.99 9.29 14.81
CA LYS A 121 -1.91 8.75 15.84
C LYS A 121 -2.63 7.49 15.35
N LEU A 122 -1.99 6.70 14.49
CA LEU A 122 -2.56 5.48 13.92
C LEU A 122 -3.09 4.52 15.00
N ALA A 123 -2.35 4.38 16.10
CA ALA A 123 -2.71 3.51 17.21
C ALA A 123 -4.03 3.88 17.92
N ASP A 124 -4.46 5.15 17.83
CA ASP A 124 -5.70 5.63 18.46
C ASP A 124 -6.94 5.27 17.62
N LYS A 125 -6.76 4.86 16.37
CA LYS A 125 -7.85 4.54 15.43
C LYS A 125 -8.34 3.11 15.63
N LYS A 126 -9.33 2.97 16.51
CA LYS A 126 -9.93 1.68 16.86
C LYS A 126 -10.45 0.88 15.66
N GLU A 127 -10.99 1.56 14.64
CA GLU A 127 -11.60 0.93 13.47
C GLU A 127 -10.62 0.11 12.63
N ILE A 128 -9.33 0.44 12.66
CA ILE A 128 -8.30 -0.24 11.86
C ILE A 128 -7.21 -0.90 12.73
N ASN A 129 -7.36 -0.90 14.06
CA ASN A 129 -6.31 -1.39 14.96
C ASN A 129 -6.02 -2.89 14.76
N GLU A 130 -7.07 -3.68 14.54
CA GLU A 130 -6.96 -5.11 14.21
C GLU A 130 -6.19 -5.30 12.89
N ILE A 131 -6.61 -4.61 11.83
CA ILE A 131 -5.91 -4.61 10.53
C ILE A 131 -4.42 -4.27 10.69
N ILE A 132 -4.09 -3.21 11.43
CA ILE A 132 -2.69 -2.82 11.64
C ILE A 132 -1.90 -3.88 12.41
N THR A 133 -2.55 -4.57 13.35
CA THR A 133 -1.93 -5.67 14.12
C THR A 133 -1.69 -6.88 13.22
N ASP A 134 -2.67 -7.26 12.41
CA ASP A 134 -2.57 -8.40 11.50
C ASP A 134 -1.52 -8.15 10.41
N LEU A 135 -1.51 -6.96 9.80
CA LEU A 135 -0.48 -6.58 8.83
C LEU A 135 0.93 -6.57 9.45
N ARG A 136 1.06 -6.26 10.75
CA ARG A 136 2.35 -6.37 11.44
C ARG A 136 2.77 -7.84 11.58
N ASN A 137 1.84 -8.72 11.90
CA ASN A 137 2.12 -10.15 11.99
C ASN A 137 2.50 -10.72 10.61
N ILE A 138 1.84 -10.27 9.54
CA ILE A 138 2.18 -10.62 8.14
C ILE A 138 3.56 -10.05 7.75
N GLY A 139 3.92 -8.86 8.20
CA GLY A 139 5.28 -8.31 8.02
C GLY A 139 6.37 -9.07 8.79
N MET A 140 5.98 -10.03 9.65
CA MET A 140 6.88 -10.93 10.36
C MET A 140 6.65 -12.39 9.94
N LEU A 141 6.00 -12.62 8.79
CA LEU A 141 5.70 -13.95 8.30
C LEU A 141 6.99 -14.76 8.16
N GLY A 142 6.95 -15.98 8.68
CA GLY A 142 7.95 -17.02 8.46
C GLY A 142 7.21 -18.30 8.10
N TYR A 143 7.88 -19.13 7.32
CA TYR A 143 7.37 -20.42 6.87
C TYR A 143 8.39 -21.50 7.20
N ASP A 144 7.91 -22.74 7.34
CA ASP A 144 8.78 -23.91 7.40
C ASP A 144 8.99 -24.43 5.98
N GLU A 145 10.24 -24.51 5.52
CA GLU A 145 10.56 -25.00 4.17
C GLU A 145 10.24 -26.50 4.02
N ASP A 146 10.08 -27.22 5.13
CA ASP A 146 9.71 -28.64 5.15
C ASP A 146 8.17 -28.87 5.12
N GLU A 147 7.36 -27.81 5.18
CA GLU A 147 5.89 -27.90 5.06
C GLU A 147 5.44 -28.22 3.62
N ASP A 148 4.19 -28.70 3.51
CA ASP A 148 3.59 -29.00 2.21
C ASP A 148 3.35 -27.71 1.41
N GLN A 149 3.95 -27.64 0.22
CA GLN A 149 3.87 -26.43 -0.62
C GLN A 149 2.48 -26.15 -1.15
N GLU A 150 1.64 -27.17 -1.40
CA GLU A 150 0.26 -26.96 -1.85
C GLU A 150 -0.59 -26.37 -0.71
N GLU A 151 -0.35 -26.79 0.53
CA GLU A 151 -0.99 -26.20 1.71
C GLU A 151 -0.54 -24.75 1.94
N LEU A 152 0.76 -24.46 1.77
CA LEU A 152 1.31 -23.11 1.86
C LEU A 152 0.77 -22.18 0.77
N GLU A 153 0.61 -22.67 -0.46
CA GLU A 153 0.01 -21.90 -1.56
C GLU A 153 -1.43 -21.48 -1.25
N GLN A 154 -2.25 -22.41 -0.75
CA GLN A 154 -3.63 -22.12 -0.35
C GLN A 154 -3.68 -21.09 0.79
N ALA A 155 -2.82 -21.26 1.81
CA ALA A 155 -2.73 -20.32 2.92
C ALA A 155 -2.29 -18.93 2.43
N LEU A 156 -1.32 -18.84 1.51
CA LEU A 156 -0.88 -17.56 0.98
C LEU A 156 -2.00 -16.87 0.19
N GLU A 157 -2.77 -17.59 -0.62
CA GLU A 157 -3.91 -17.02 -1.37
C GLU A 157 -4.94 -16.38 -0.43
N GLU A 158 -5.27 -17.05 0.68
CA GLU A 158 -6.17 -16.52 1.70
C GLU A 158 -5.61 -15.24 2.35
N VAL A 159 -4.31 -15.22 2.68
CA VAL A 159 -3.67 -14.04 3.27
C VAL A 159 -3.63 -12.89 2.27
N LEU A 160 -3.35 -13.15 0.98
CA LEU A 160 -3.35 -12.13 -0.06
C LEU A 160 -4.71 -11.47 -0.20
N GLU A 161 -5.79 -12.25 -0.18
CA GLU A 161 -7.15 -11.72 -0.25
C GLU A 161 -7.52 -10.92 1.01
N TYR A 162 -7.14 -11.43 2.20
CA TYR A 162 -7.29 -10.67 3.44
C TYR A 162 -6.60 -9.31 3.34
N VAL A 163 -5.35 -9.26 2.89
CA VAL A 163 -4.58 -8.01 2.78
C VAL A 163 -5.24 -7.05 1.80
N ARG A 164 -5.74 -7.52 0.64
CA ARG A 164 -6.47 -6.68 -0.32
C ARG A 164 -7.67 -5.99 0.32
N VAL A 165 -8.50 -6.75 1.05
CA VAL A 165 -9.67 -6.21 1.75
C VAL A 165 -9.27 -5.25 2.87
N ALA A 166 -8.27 -5.62 3.66
CA ALA A 166 -7.77 -4.83 4.78
C ALA A 166 -7.24 -3.45 4.34
N VAL A 167 -6.53 -3.40 3.20
CA VAL A 167 -6.01 -2.16 2.60
C VAL A 167 -7.16 -1.26 2.15
N GLN A 168 -8.18 -1.82 1.51
CA GLN A 168 -9.35 -1.06 1.07
C GLN A 168 -10.12 -0.47 2.26
N LEU A 169 -10.31 -1.25 3.33
CA LEU A 169 -10.91 -0.77 4.58
C LEU A 169 -10.08 0.35 5.20
N CYS A 170 -8.76 0.20 5.22
CA CYS A 170 -7.86 1.26 5.66
C CYS A 170 -8.00 2.53 4.82
N TYR A 171 -8.08 2.42 3.49
CA TYR A 171 -8.32 3.55 2.60
C TYR A 171 -9.62 4.27 2.97
N ILE A 172 -10.74 3.54 3.06
CA ILE A 172 -12.05 4.09 3.42
C ILE A 172 -12.01 4.79 4.79
N SER A 173 -11.59 4.09 5.84
CA SER A 173 -11.57 4.62 7.21
C SER A 173 -10.67 5.83 7.38
N LEU A 174 -9.52 5.87 6.69
CA LEU A 174 -8.54 6.94 6.86
C LEU A 174 -8.81 8.16 5.98
N THR A 175 -9.52 7.99 4.86
CA THR A 175 -9.66 9.03 3.84
C THR A 175 -11.09 9.57 3.77
N GLU A 176 -12.10 8.72 3.95
CA GLU A 176 -13.52 9.13 3.95
C GLU A 176 -14.03 9.57 5.33
N GLY A 177 -13.35 9.18 6.42
CA GLY A 177 -13.66 9.59 7.79
C GLY A 177 -13.57 11.11 8.06
N LYS A 178 -13.18 11.92 7.06
CA LYS A 178 -13.25 13.39 7.11
C LYS A 178 -14.62 13.97 6.71
N SER A 179 -15.55 13.13 6.27
CA SER A 179 -16.91 13.53 5.87
C SER A 179 -17.93 13.23 6.98
N SER A 180 -17.76 13.80 8.18
CA SER A 180 -18.94 14.04 9.02
C SER A 180 -19.66 15.28 8.48
N PRO A 181 -20.97 15.22 8.17
CA PRO A 181 -21.70 16.41 7.76
C PRO A 181 -21.62 17.43 8.90
N THR A 182 -21.26 18.66 8.55
CA THR A 182 -21.36 19.85 9.41
C THR A 182 -22.66 19.75 10.19
N ALA A 183 -22.56 19.53 11.51
CA ALA A 183 -23.70 19.68 12.39
C ALA A 183 -24.23 21.09 12.13
N ILE A 184 -25.42 21.18 11.52
CA ILE A 184 -26.12 22.43 11.30
C ILE A 184 -26.20 23.11 12.65
N GLU A 185 -25.51 24.23 12.77
CA GLU A 185 -25.48 25.08 13.94
C GLU A 185 -26.92 25.57 14.16
N ASN A 186 -27.66 24.88 15.03
CA ASN A 186 -28.99 25.31 15.46
C ASN A 186 -28.81 26.61 16.25
N GLN A 187 -28.81 27.74 15.54
CA GLN A 187 -28.99 29.06 16.13
C GLN A 187 -30.30 29.05 16.91
N LYS A 188 -30.21 29.00 18.24
CA LYS A 188 -31.35 29.28 19.11
C LYS A 188 -31.73 30.75 18.88
N PRO A 189 -33.00 31.08 18.58
CA PRO A 189 -33.41 32.48 18.51
C PRO A 189 -33.33 33.06 19.93
N THR A 190 -32.56 34.14 20.07
CA THR A 190 -32.55 34.93 21.31
C THR A 190 -33.79 35.82 21.29
N LEU A 191 -34.66 35.66 22.30
CA LEU A 191 -35.82 36.53 22.50
C LEU A 191 -35.35 37.89 23.03
N HIS A 192 -35.68 38.95 22.30
CA HIS A 192 -35.70 40.34 22.80
C HIS A 192 -37.11 40.71 23.24
#